data_AF-A0A1V4HH16-F1
#
_entry.id   AF-A0A1V4HH16-F1
#
_cell.length_a   1.000
_cell.length_b   1.000
_cell.length_c   1.000
_cell.angle_alpha   90.00
_cell.angle_beta   90.00
_cell.angle_gamma   90.00
#
_symmetry.space_group_name_H-M   'P 1'
#
loop_
_entity.id
_entity.type
_entity.pdbx_description
1 polymer ?
#
loop_
_entity_poly.entity_id
_entity_poly.type
_entity_poly.pdbx_seq_one_letter_code
_entity_poly.pdbx_strand_id
1 'polypeptide(L)'
;MQWQEVRNIYPDQYVLLEILTSHTENNVQYVDEVALVRAIQDPHEATKELFKCRDNNIVYHTGQEKITIEIRHNPLYRSRRNAD
;
A
#
# COMPACT_ATOMS: atom_id res chain seq x y z
N MET A 1 1.47 -6.54 11.69
CA MET A 1 0.21 -6.29 12.42
C MET A 1 -0.91 -6.17 11.40
N GLN A 2 -2.16 -6.44 11.78
CA GLN A 2 -3.27 -6.34 10.83
C GLN A 2 -3.55 -4.87 10.50
N TRP A 3 -4.02 -4.58 9.27
CA TRP A 3 -4.38 -3.20 8.89
C TRP A 3 -5.37 -2.57 9.88
N GLN A 4 -6.35 -3.34 10.35
CA GLN A 4 -7.34 -2.86 11.32
C GLN A 4 -6.72 -2.40 12.65
N GLU A 5 -5.63 -3.03 13.09
CA GLU A 5 -4.92 -2.65 14.31
C GLU A 5 -4.23 -1.29 14.14
N VAL A 6 -3.61 -1.05 12.98
CA VAL A 6 -3.00 0.25 12.66
C VAL A 6 -4.04 1.37 12.72
N ARG A 7 -5.22 1.15 12.15
CA ARG A 7 -6.31 2.13 12.18
C ARG A 7 -6.76 2.49 13.60
N ASN A 8 -6.79 1.50 14.49
CA ASN A 8 -7.19 1.71 15.88
C ASN A 8 -6.13 2.50 16.67
N ILE A 9 -4.84 2.29 16.39
CA ILE A 9 -3.74 2.97 17.09
C ILE A 9 -3.52 4.38 16.52
N TYR A 10 -3.70 4.55 15.21
CA TYR A 10 -3.44 5.80 14.49
C TYR A 10 -4.69 6.28 13.74
N PRO A 11 -5.79 6.63 14.43
CA PRO A 11 -7.02 7.04 13.77
C PRO A 11 -6.85 8.36 13.01
N ASP A 12 -7.54 8.46 11.87
CA ASP A 12 -7.72 9.69 11.07
C ASP A 12 -6.44 10.43 10.69
N GLN A 13 -5.42 9.69 10.23
CA GLN A 13 -4.18 10.28 9.74
C GLN A 13 -3.52 9.42 8.65
N TYR A 14 -2.49 9.98 8.00
CA TYR A 14 -1.68 9.23 7.06
C TYR A 14 -0.64 8.38 7.79
N VAL A 15 -0.29 7.25 7.18
CA VAL A 15 0.76 6.36 7.66
C VAL A 15 1.59 5.89 6.48
N LEU A 16 2.90 5.75 6.71
CA LEU A 16 3.80 5.03 5.82
C LEU A 16 3.92 3.59 6.35
N LEU A 17 3.68 2.64 5.46
CA LEU A 17 3.61 1.22 5.74
C LEU A 17 4.50 0.45 4.79
N GLU A 18 4.98 -0.70 5.25
CA GLU A 18 5.52 -1.75 4.40
C GLU A 18 4.51 -2.89 4.31
N ILE A 19 4.19 -3.34 3.10
CA ILE A 19 3.30 -4.48 2.84
C ILE A 19 4.06 -5.77 3.18
N LEU A 20 3.54 -6.54 4.13
CA LEU A 20 4.10 -7.84 4.51
C LEU A 20 3.41 -8.99 3.79
N THR A 21 2.07 -8.98 3.81
CA THR A 21 1.24 -10.01 3.17
C THR A 21 0.02 -9.39 2.52
N SER A 22 -0.39 -9.99 1.41
CA SER A 22 -1.54 -9.57 0.63
C SER A 22 -2.04 -10.73 -0.21
N HIS A 23 -3.34 -10.76 -0.48
CA HIS A 23 -3.95 -11.66 -1.45
C HIS A 23 -4.49 -10.88 -2.65
N THR A 24 -4.69 -11.55 -3.77
CA THR A 24 -5.23 -10.94 -4.99
C THR A 24 -6.52 -11.63 -5.38
N GLU A 25 -7.57 -10.85 -5.57
CA GLU A 25 -8.88 -11.28 -6.05
C GLU A 25 -9.36 -10.34 -7.14
N ASN A 26 -9.79 -10.87 -8.29
CA ASN A 26 -10.36 -10.08 -9.38
C ASN A 26 -9.51 -8.87 -9.84
N ASN A 27 -8.20 -9.06 -10.01
CA ASN A 27 -7.22 -8.00 -10.34
C ASN A 27 -7.08 -6.89 -9.28
N VAL A 28 -7.59 -7.11 -8.08
CA VAL A 28 -7.40 -6.21 -6.94
C VAL A 28 -6.55 -6.94 -5.91
N GLN A 29 -5.45 -6.33 -5.52
CA GLN A 29 -4.63 -6.80 -4.40
C GLN A 29 -5.17 -6.17 -3.11
N TYR A 30 -5.49 -7.02 -2.15
CA TYR A 30 -5.94 -6.66 -0.82
C TYR A 30 -4.80 -6.88 0.15
N VAL A 31 -4.41 -5.85 0.88
CA VAL A 31 -3.32 -5.94 1.87
C VAL A 31 -3.88 -6.38 3.21
N ASP A 32 -3.33 -7.46 3.76
CA ASP A 32 -3.78 -8.08 5.00
C ASP A 32 -2.95 -7.59 6.19
N GLU A 33 -1.63 -7.76 6.08
CA GLU A 33 -0.69 -7.38 7.13
C GLU A 33 0.32 -6.35 6.65
N VAL A 34 0.62 -5.43 7.56
CA VAL A 34 1.53 -4.33 7.35
C VAL A 34 2.49 -4.18 8.53
N ALA A 35 3.66 -3.62 8.24
CA ALA A 35 4.53 -3.03 9.24
C ALA A 35 4.38 -1.51 9.19
N LEU A 36 4.14 -0.89 10.35
CA LEU A 36 4.12 0.57 10.45
C LEU A 36 5.56 1.10 10.45
N VAL A 37 5.88 1.91 9.44
CA VAL A 37 7.16 2.62 9.37
C VAL A 37 7.07 3.93 10.14
N ARG A 38 6.02 4.74 9.89
CA ARG A 38 5.75 5.98 10.62
C ARG A 38 4.34 6.53 10.40
N ALA A 39 3.85 7.31 11.35
CA ALA A 39 2.65 8.13 11.19
C ALA A 39 2.98 9.53 10.63
N ILE A 40 2.07 10.09 9.84
CA ILE A 40 2.22 11.36 9.14
C ILE A 40 0.93 12.18 9.32
N GLN A 41 1.04 13.33 9.97
CA GLN A 41 -0.12 14.20 10.21
C GLN A 41 -0.37 15.21 9.08
N ASP A 42 0.69 15.72 8.46
CA ASP A 42 0.58 16.70 7.39
C ASP A 42 0.28 16.02 6.03
N PRO A 43 -0.86 16.29 5.38
CA PRO A 43 -1.17 15.75 4.06
C PRO A 43 -0.16 16.13 2.98
N HIS A 44 0.49 17.30 3.08
CA HIS A 44 1.53 17.72 2.15
C HIS A 44 2.79 16.86 2.31
N GLU A 45 3.15 16.51 3.54
CA GLU A 45 4.24 15.57 3.82
C GLU A 45 3.89 14.17 3.30
N ALA A 46 2.67 13.69 3.56
CA ALA A 46 2.20 12.38 3.09
C ALA A 46 2.31 12.27 1.56
N THR A 47 1.94 13.33 0.84
CA THR A 47 2.04 13.39 -0.62
C THR A 47 3.50 13.34 -1.09
N LYS A 48 4.40 14.09 -0.46
CA LYS A 48 5.84 14.05 -0.80
C LYS A 48 6.43 12.65 -0.62
N GLU A 49 5.91 11.91 0.34
CA GLU A 49 6.43 10.62 0.75
C GLU A 49 5.84 9.49 -0.08
N LEU A 50 4.59 9.63 -0.51
CA LEU A 50 4.00 8.82 -1.56
C LEU A 50 4.87 8.85 -2.84
N PHE A 51 5.39 10.01 -3.25
CA PHE A 51 6.29 10.10 -4.41
C PHE A 51 7.66 9.45 -4.21
N LYS A 52 8.08 9.23 -2.96
CA LYS A 52 9.33 8.55 -2.63
C LYS A 52 9.15 7.05 -2.43
N CYS A 53 7.91 6.58 -2.27
CA CYS A 53 7.62 5.17 -2.07
C CYS A 53 8.15 4.35 -3.25
N ARG A 54 8.81 3.25 -2.91
CA ARG A 54 9.34 2.25 -3.84
C ARG A 54 9.02 0.88 -3.28
N ASP A 55 9.01 -0.10 -4.16
CA ASP A 55 8.84 -1.51 -3.82
C ASP A 55 7.55 -1.75 -3.02
N ASN A 56 7.66 -2.31 -1.81
CA ASN A 56 6.52 -2.68 -0.96
C ASN A 56 6.08 -1.56 0.01
N ASN A 57 6.63 -0.36 -0.11
CA ASN A 57 6.24 0.76 0.75
C ASN A 57 5.04 1.52 0.18
N ILE A 58 4.09 1.87 1.04
CA ILE A 58 2.89 2.61 0.68
C ILE A 58 2.57 3.69 1.71
N VAL A 59 2.06 4.83 1.23
CA VAL A 59 1.40 5.82 2.08
C VAL A 59 -0.10 5.63 1.95
N TYR A 60 -0.80 5.52 3.08
CA TYR A 60 -2.24 5.31 3.11
C TYR A 60 -2.90 6.07 4.26
N HIS A 61 -4.19 6.34 4.13
CA HIS A 61 -4.97 7.04 5.17
C HIS A 61 -5.75 6.03 6.01
N THR A 62 -5.63 6.11 7.34
CA THR A 62 -6.28 5.16 8.27
C THR A 62 -7.81 5.30 8.34
N GLY A 63 -8.35 6.37 7.75
CA GLY A 63 -9.80 6.49 7.51
C GLY A 63 -10.34 5.44 6.52
N GLN A 64 -9.50 4.85 5.67
CA GLN A 64 -9.92 3.82 4.71
C GLN A 64 -10.07 2.45 5.38
N GLU A 65 -11.19 1.76 5.08
CA GLU A 65 -11.49 0.48 5.71
C GLU A 65 -10.52 -0.64 5.30
N LYS A 66 -10.14 -0.64 4.02
CA LYS A 66 -9.27 -1.65 3.42
C LYS A 66 -8.23 -0.96 2.56
N ILE A 67 -7.06 -1.59 2.43
CA ILE A 67 -6.05 -1.19 1.46
C ILE A 67 -6.25 -2.06 0.22
N THR A 68 -6.65 -1.43 -0.88
CA THR A 68 -6.87 -2.09 -2.18
C THR A 68 -5.99 -1.46 -3.25
N ILE A 69 -5.28 -2.30 -4.00
CA ILE A 69 -4.41 -1.88 -5.10
C ILE A 69 -4.91 -2.53 -6.39
N GLU A 70 -5.35 -1.72 -7.36
CA GLU A 70 -5.75 -2.24 -8.68
C GLU A 70 -4.52 -2.65 -9.49
N ILE A 71 -4.47 -3.92 -9.88
CA ILE A 71 -3.43 -4.45 -10.75
C ILE A 71 -3.82 -4.17 -12.20
N ARG A 72 -3.11 -3.23 -12.83
CA ARG A 72 -3.30 -2.89 -14.24
C ARG A 72 -2.36 -3.69 -15.13
N HIS A 73 -2.95 -4.57 -15.95
CA HIS A 73 -2.22 -5.23 -17.03
C HIS A 73 -2.15 -4.29 -18.24
N ASN A 74 -0.98 -3.70 -18.50
CA ASN A 74 -0.77 -2.94 -19.72
C ASN A 74 -0.36 -3.91 -20.85
N PRO A 75 -1.19 -4.13 -21.89
CA PRO A 75 -0.90 -5.07 -22.97
C PRO A 75 0.35 -4.69 -23.79
N LEU A 76 0.80 -3.43 -23.74
CA LEU A 76 2.04 -2.98 -24.38
C LEU A 76 3.30 -3.33 -23.59
N TYR A 77 3.16 -3.66 -22.30
CA TYR A 77 4.25 -4.14 -21.46
C TYR A 77 4.48 -5.65 -21.72
N ARG A 78 5.09 -5.99 -22.86
CA ARG A 78 5.61 -7.34 -23.11
C ARG A 78 6.78 -7.57 -22.16
N SER A 79 6.52 -8.22 -21.03
CA SER A 79 7.60 -8.86 -20.26
C SER A 79 8.32 -9.82 -21.21
N ARG A 80 9.61 -9.58 -21.46
CA ARG A 80 10.50 -10.58 -22.06
C ARG A 80 10.59 -11.72 -21.05
N ARG A 81 9.64 -12.66 -21.09
CA ARG A 81 9.86 -13.97 -20.48
C ARG A 81 11.04 -14.57 -21.21
N ASN A 82 12.16 -14.71 -20.51
CA ASN A 82 13.28 -15.50 -20.97
C ASN A 82 12.74 -16.91 -21.27
N ALA A 83 13.07 -17.39 -22.46
CA ALA A 83 12.89 -18.78 -22.83
C ALA A 83 13.93 -19.59 -22.04
N ASP A 84 13.45 -20.57 -21.28
CA ASP A 84 14.24 -21.74 -20.88
C ASP A 84 14.03 -22.85 -21.93
#